data_AF-A0A2S2NZW8-F1
#
_entry.id   AF-A0A2S2NZW8-F1
#
_cell.length_a   1.000
_cell.length_b   1.000
_cell.length_c   1.000
_cell.angle_alpha   90.00
_cell.angle_beta   90.00
_cell.angle_gamma   90.00
#
_symmetry.space_group_name_H-M   'P 1'
#
loop_
_entity.id
_entity.type
_entity.pdbx_description
1 polymer ?
#
loop_
_entity_poly.entity_id
_entity_poly.type
_entity_poly.pdbx_seq_one_letter_code
_entity_poly.pdbx_strand_id
1 'polypeptide(L)'
;MSTKNPNQRHGVLLFDEIQSRKGLYVNTRDLTYSGLEDMGEEVEVCGNKADHGLVFFFQSLADKCSQPIAVFAYSNSVKGYLYVIIIYLVYIILFIKFL
;
A
#
# COMPACT_ATOMS: atom_id res chain seq x y z
N MET A 1 -16.16 8.82 -24.17
CA MET A 1 -15.36 9.28 -23.02
C MET A 1 -14.72 10.60 -23.41
N SER A 2 -15.00 11.68 -22.67
CA SER A 2 -14.35 12.98 -22.90
C SER A 2 -12.88 12.87 -22.53
N THR A 3 -11.98 13.15 -23.47
CA THR A 3 -10.53 13.16 -23.22
C THR A 3 -10.19 14.35 -22.32
N LYS A 4 -9.66 14.07 -21.12
CA LYS A 4 -9.19 15.11 -20.21
C LYS A 4 -8.11 15.96 -20.87
N ASN A 5 -8.22 17.29 -20.71
CA ASN A 5 -7.22 18.23 -21.19
C ASN A 5 -5.87 17.98 -20.50
N PRO A 6 -4.73 18.36 -21.11
CA PRO A 6 -3.40 18.12 -20.54
C PRO A 6 -3.28 18.61 -19.09
N ASN A 7 -3.83 19.79 -18.80
CA ASN A 7 -3.82 20.36 -17.44
C ASN A 7 -4.58 19.51 -16.42
N GLN A 8 -5.61 18.76 -16.84
CA GLN A 8 -6.39 17.86 -15.99
C GLN A 8 -5.72 16.52 -15.73
N ARG A 9 -4.67 16.19 -16.49
CA ARG A 9 -3.81 15.02 -16.23
C ARG A 9 -2.74 15.31 -15.18
N HIS A 10 -2.49 16.57 -14.85
CA HIS A 10 -1.54 16.93 -13.81
C HIS A 10 -2.12 16.65 -12.43
N GLY A 11 -1.27 16.09 -11.57
CA GLY A 11 -1.62 15.72 -10.22
C GLY A 11 -0.38 15.63 -9.35
N VAL A 12 -0.61 15.38 -8.07
CA VAL A 12 0.43 15.14 -7.09
C VAL A 12 0.35 13.70 -6.61
N LEU A 13 1.52 13.08 -6.44
CA LEU A 13 1.65 11.80 -5.77
C LEU A 13 1.86 12.09 -4.28
N LEU A 14 0.90 11.68 -3.46
CA LEU A 14 0.96 11.76 -2.01
C LEU A 14 1.31 10.37 -1.48
N PHE A 15 2.11 10.31 -0.43
CA PHE A 15 2.36 9.06 0.28
C PHE A 15 2.56 9.30 1.76
N ASP A 16 2.16 8.33 2.56
CA ASP A 16 2.32 8.37 4.01
C ASP A 16 2.45 6.95 4.59
N GLU A 17 3.02 6.86 5.77
CA GLU A 17 3.23 5.62 6.51
C GLU A 17 2.21 5.49 7.64
N ILE A 18 1.41 4.44 7.58
CA ILE A 18 0.41 4.13 8.60
C ILE A 18 0.92 2.97 9.43
N GLN A 19 1.12 3.20 10.73
CA GLN A 19 1.43 2.13 11.66
C GLN A 19 0.16 1.33 12.00
N SER A 20 0.19 0.02 11.74
CA SER A 20 -0.85 -0.93 12.10
C SER A 20 -0.45 -1.75 13.32
N ARG A 21 -1.42 -2.11 14.16
CA ARG A 21 -1.15 -3.00 15.30
C ARG A 21 -0.86 -4.40 14.81
N LYS A 22 0.24 -4.99 15.26
CA LYS A 22 0.46 -6.45 15.20
C LYS A 22 -0.63 -7.10 16.03
N GLY A 23 -1.62 -7.72 15.39
CA GLY A 23 -2.84 -8.17 16.07
C GLY A 23 -3.36 -9.49 15.54
N LEU A 24 -3.94 -10.25 16.45
CA LEU A 24 -4.81 -11.38 16.16
C LEU A 24 -6.17 -10.85 15.74
N TYR A 25 -6.63 -11.24 14.56
CA TYR A 25 -7.98 -10.92 14.09
C TYR A 25 -8.87 -12.15 14.17
N VAL A 26 -10.12 -11.94 14.60
CA VAL A 26 -11.13 -12.99 14.65
C VAL A 26 -12.26 -12.59 13.71
N ASN A 27 -12.47 -13.36 12.66
CA ASN A 27 -13.65 -13.24 11.83
C ASN A 27 -14.81 -13.93 12.55
N THR A 28 -15.76 -13.16 13.07
CA THR A 28 -16.90 -13.69 13.83
C THR A 28 -17.97 -14.36 12.98
N ARG A 29 -17.95 -14.17 11.65
CA ARG A 29 -18.89 -14.86 10.74
C ARG A 29 -18.48 -16.30 10.50
N ASP A 30 -17.18 -16.53 10.41
CA ASP A 30 -16.62 -17.82 10.01
C ASP A 30 -15.81 -18.48 11.15
N LEU A 31 -15.70 -17.78 12.29
CA LEU A 31 -14.90 -18.12 13.47
C LEU A 31 -13.41 -18.41 13.16
N THR A 32 -12.89 -17.81 12.09
CA THR A 32 -11.49 -17.98 11.69
C THR A 32 -10.59 -16.96 12.39
N TYR A 33 -9.44 -17.43 12.84
CA TYR A 33 -8.40 -16.62 13.48
C TYR A 33 -7.31 -16.33 12.45
N SER A 34 -6.99 -15.05 12.26
CA SER A 34 -5.92 -14.59 11.37
C SER A 34 -4.83 -13.93 12.21
N GLY A 35 -3.56 -14.27 11.97
CA GLY A 35 -2.44 -13.73 12.75
C GLY A 35 -2.07 -14.55 14.00
N LEU A 36 -2.50 -15.82 14.09
CA LEU A 36 -1.82 -16.81 14.94
C LEU A 36 -0.59 -17.35 14.23
N GLU A 37 0.45 -17.66 14.98
CA GLU A 37 1.58 -18.44 14.47
C GLU A 37 1.16 -19.91 14.42
N ASP A 38 1.53 -20.59 13.33
CA ASP A 38 1.31 -22.02 13.17
C ASP A 38 2.24 -22.76 14.14
N MET A 39 1.69 -23.61 15.00
CA MET A 39 2.44 -24.45 15.93
C MET A 39 2.56 -25.90 15.43
N GLY A 40 2.11 -26.20 14.21
CA GLY A 40 2.41 -27.46 13.54
C GLY A 40 3.86 -27.47 13.07
N GLU A 41 4.58 -28.57 13.33
CA GLU A 41 6.02 -28.75 13.03
C GLU A 41 6.40 -28.66 11.53
N GLU A 42 5.50 -28.25 10.64
CA GLU A 42 5.69 -28.31 9.19
C GLU A 42 6.06 -26.98 8.53
N VAL A 43 6.04 -25.84 9.25
CA VAL A 43 6.37 -24.52 8.67
C VAL A 43 7.24 -23.69 9.62
N GLU A 44 8.36 -23.15 9.12
CA GLU A 44 9.17 -22.17 9.87
C GLU A 44 8.33 -20.94 10.24
N VAL A 45 8.24 -20.68 11.54
CA VAL A 45 7.46 -19.57 12.12
C VAL A 45 8.06 -18.23 11.66
N CYS A 46 7.38 -17.55 10.73
CA CYS A 46 7.76 -16.19 10.34
C CYS A 46 7.12 -15.17 11.29
N GLY A 47 7.82 -14.85 12.39
CA GLY A 47 7.40 -13.84 13.38
C GLY A 47 7.34 -12.39 12.86
N ASN A 48 7.61 -12.16 11.56
CA ASN A 48 7.62 -10.84 10.95
C ASN A 48 6.23 -10.45 10.41
N LYS A 49 5.31 -10.13 11.33
CA LYS A 49 4.03 -9.52 10.97
C LYS A 49 4.24 -8.06 10.54
N ALA A 50 3.61 -7.68 9.43
CA ALA A 50 3.60 -6.30 8.97
C ALA A 50 2.89 -5.40 10.01
N ASP A 51 3.55 -4.32 10.38
CA ASP A 51 3.08 -3.33 11.36
C ASP A 51 3.12 -1.90 10.79
N HIS A 52 3.55 -1.75 9.55
CA HIS A 52 3.51 -0.48 8.84
C HIS A 52 2.98 -0.72 7.43
N GLY A 53 2.20 0.24 6.95
CA GLY A 53 1.67 0.29 5.60
C GLY A 53 2.09 1.60 4.94
N LEU A 54 2.91 1.53 3.90
CA LEU A 54 3.23 2.69 3.07
C LEU A 54 2.14 2.82 1.99
N VAL A 55 1.36 3.89 2.07
CA VAL A 55 0.21 4.14 1.20
C VAL A 55 0.58 5.20 0.17
N PHE A 56 0.26 4.95 -1.10
CA PHE A 56 0.41 5.91 -2.19
C PHE A 56 -0.94 6.31 -2.76
N PHE A 57 -1.10 7.60 -3.01
CA PHE A 57 -2.34 8.19 -3.39
C PHE A 57 -2.12 9.24 -4.50
N PHE A 58 -2.91 9.17 -5.58
CA PHE A 58 -2.89 10.18 -6.63
C PHE A 58 -4.01 11.18 -6.38
N GLN A 59 -3.65 12.46 -6.38
CA GLN A 59 -4.60 13.56 -6.32
C GLN A 59 -4.44 14.43 -7.56
N SER A 60 -5.48 14.54 -8.38
CA SER A 60 -5.51 15.47 -9.50
C SER A 60 -5.53 16.92 -8.98
N LEU A 61 -4.83 17.81 -9.67
CA LEU A 61 -4.76 19.24 -9.33
C LEU A 61 -5.90 20.04 -9.95
N ALA A 62 -6.33 19.70 -11.16
CA ALA A 62 -7.39 20.45 -11.86
C ALA A 62 -8.77 19.79 -11.76
N ASP A 63 -8.84 18.53 -11.30
CA ASP A 63 -10.10 17.82 -11.05
C ASP A 63 -10.18 17.33 -9.60
N LYS A 64 -11.40 17.11 -9.10
CA LYS A 64 -11.65 16.46 -7.79
C LYS A 64 -11.55 14.94 -7.90
N CYS A 65 -10.45 14.44 -8.46
CA CYS A 65 -10.20 13.01 -8.63
C CYS A 65 -9.04 12.58 -7.74
N SER A 66 -9.33 11.62 -6.86
CA SER A 66 -8.50 11.20 -5.75
C SER A 66 -8.58 9.67 -5.69
N GLN A 67 -7.47 8.95 -5.91
CA GLN A 67 -7.49 7.49 -5.91
C GLN A 67 -6.25 6.88 -5.23
N PRO A 68 -6.42 5.79 -4.47
CA PRO A 68 -5.30 5.00 -3.98
C PRO A 68 -4.64 4.28 -5.17
N ILE A 69 -3.31 4.27 -5.20
CA ILE A 69 -2.53 3.65 -6.28
C ILE A 69 -1.93 2.33 -5.83
N ALA A 70 -1.32 2.33 -4.65
CA ALA A 70 -0.62 1.19 -4.10
C ALA A 70 -0.56 1.29 -2.57
N VAL A 71 -0.55 0.14 -1.92
CA VAL A 71 -0.28 0.01 -0.49
C VAL A 71 0.74 -1.10 -0.31
N PHE A 72 1.82 -0.82 0.39
CA PHE A 72 2.86 -1.79 0.72
C PHE A 72 2.86 -2.04 2.21
N ALA A 73 2.53 -3.26 2.61
CA ALA A 73 2.62 -3.69 4.01
C ALA A 73 4.00 -4.30 4.27
N TYR A 74 4.64 -3.91 5.37
CA TYR A 74 5.97 -4.38 5.73
C TYR A 74 6.17 -4.36 7.25
N SER A 75 7.20 -5.08 7.71
CA SER A 75 7.56 -5.17 9.13
C SER A 75 8.72 -4.22 9.46
N ASN A 76 8.50 -3.34 10.45
CA ASN A 76 9.36 -2.24 10.89
C ASN A 76 9.59 -1.16 9.82
N SER A 77 9.74 0.11 10.22
CA SER A 77 9.84 1.28 9.30
C SER A 77 10.71 1.06 8.05
N VAL A 78 10.26 1.57 6.90
CA VAL A 78 10.93 1.39 5.61
C VAL A 78 12.34 2.02 5.65
N LYS A 79 13.34 1.27 5.18
CA LYS A 79 14.71 1.81 5.03
C LYS A 79 14.74 2.84 3.90
N GLY A 80 15.49 3.94 4.10
CA GLY A 80 15.60 5.07 3.17
C GLY A 80 15.74 4.72 1.68
N TYR A 81 16.62 3.77 1.34
CA TYR A 81 16.85 3.34 -0.05
C TYR A 81 15.63 2.65 -0.69
N LEU A 82 14.79 2.00 0.12
CA LEU A 82 13.61 1.29 -0.36
C LEU A 82 12.52 2.28 -0.80
N TYR A 83 12.40 3.45 -0.16
CA TYR A 83 11.46 4.50 -0.59
C TYR A 83 11.73 4.92 -2.03
N VAL A 84 13.01 5.09 -2.41
CA VAL A 84 13.39 5.49 -3.78
C VAL A 84 12.92 4.45 -4.80
N ILE A 85 13.14 3.16 -4.50
CA ILE A 85 12.72 2.05 -5.37
C ILE A 85 11.20 2.01 -5.49
N ILE A 86 10.48 2.13 -4.37
CA ILE A 86 9.02 2.06 -4.35
C ILE A 86 8.40 3.26 -5.08
N ILE A 87 8.91 4.47 -4.87
CA ILE A 87 8.46 5.67 -5.59
C ILE A 87 8.66 5.50 -7.10
N TYR A 88 9.81 4.97 -7.53
CA TYR A 88 10.08 4.73 -8.94
C TYR A 88 9.13 3.68 -9.54
N LEU A 89 8.83 2.60 -8.81
CA LEU A 89 7.84 1.60 -9.22
C LEU A 89 6.43 2.20 -9.36
N VAL A 90 6.01 3.01 -8.39
CA VAL A 90 4.69 3.68 -8.42
C VAL A 90 4.61 4.66 -9.59
N TYR A 91 5.70 5.40 -9.88
CA TYR A 91 5.77 6.27 -11.04
C TYR A 91 5.63 5.50 -12.36
N ILE A 92 6.31 4.37 -12.51
CA ILE A 92 6.17 3.51 -13.70
C ILE A 92 4.72 3.00 -13.83
N ILE A 93 4.10 2.55 -12.73
CA ILE A 93 2.71 2.09 -12.72
C ILE A 93 1.77 3.19 -13.20
N LEU A 94 1.95 4.41 -12.71
CA LEU A 94 1.19 5.59 -13.14
C LEU A 94 1.41 5.89 -14.63
N PHE A 95 2.66 5.86 -15.10
CA PHE A 95 3.00 6.15 -16.50
C PHE A 95 2.41 5.13 -17.46
N ILE A 96 2.45 3.83 -17.13
CA ILE A 96 1.93 2.75 -17.99
C ILE A 96 0.40 2.71 -17.98
N LYS A 97 -0.25 2.94 -16.83
CA LYS A 97 -1.70 2.73 -16.70
C LYS A 97 -2.56 3.98 -16.89
N PHE A 98 -2.02 5.18 -16.69
CA PHE A 98 -2.83 6.40 -16.58
C PHE A 98 -2.45 7.56 -17.51
N LEU A 99 -1.27 7.55 -18.13
CA LEU A 99 -0.85 8.60 -19.08
C LEU A 99 -1.04 8.18 -20.53
#